data_AF-A0A6L4ZRE0-F1
#
_entry.id   AF-A0A6L4ZRE0-F1
#
_cell.length_a   1.000
_cell.length_b   1.000
_cell.length_c   1.000
_cell.angle_alpha   90.00
_cell.angle_beta   90.00
_cell.angle_gamma   90.00
#
_symmetry.space_group_name_H-M   'P 1'
#
loop_
_entity.id
_entity.type
_entity.pdbx_description
1 polymer ?
#
loop_
_entity_poly.entity_id
_entity_poly.type
_entity_poly.pdbx_seq_one_letter_code
_entity_poly.pdbx_strand_id
1 'polypeptide(L)'
;VRGKPNKDQNNHKIELFGQGRESLPSNENNLILRVANFVAQSEQIDLPKLYLQIENQLPLCRGLGSSAGAIVAGIGVVEAILEKNFSSEKFFHYTTKFENHLDNIAAARYGGFTIAVGGKDILAIKQKWPDKIKALATIPNFELDTQKARGVLPASYSRSDAVFNLQHALLFQASITQENYSLISTALQDRWHQPFRAPLVPGLEQALALEMPGLLGIALSGSGPTLLALATENFAAIAENLKQIFACHNITAETKLLEIDQQGRTIDFLYE
;
A
#
# COMPACT_ATOMS: atom_id res chain seq x y z
N VAL A 1 2.67 -6.29 -14.15
CA VAL A 1 3.11 -7.65 -14.55
C VAL A 1 2.73 -7.83 -16.00
N ARG A 2 3.64 -8.33 -16.84
CA ARG A 2 3.35 -8.74 -18.22
C ARG A 2 3.57 -10.25 -18.31
N GLY A 3 2.73 -10.96 -19.06
CA GLY A 3 2.86 -12.40 -19.13
C GLY A 3 2.20 -13.03 -20.35
N LYS A 4 2.69 -14.21 -20.71
CA LYS A 4 2.11 -15.06 -21.78
C LYS A 4 2.30 -16.54 -21.44
N PRO A 5 1.52 -17.45 -22.06
CA PRO A 5 1.81 -18.87 -21.99
C PRO A 5 3.24 -19.19 -22.45
N ASN A 6 3.97 -19.96 -21.66
CA ASN A 6 5.31 -20.45 -21.94
C ASN A 6 5.19 -21.78 -22.69
N LYS A 7 5.04 -21.71 -24.02
CA LYS A 7 4.79 -22.88 -24.87
C LYS A 7 6.00 -23.81 -25.03
N ASP A 8 7.20 -23.31 -24.74
CA ASP A 8 8.46 -23.99 -25.06
C ASP A 8 9.12 -24.68 -23.85
N GLN A 9 8.50 -24.64 -22.65
CA GLN A 9 9.10 -25.20 -21.43
C GLN A 9 8.09 -25.88 -20.50
N ASN A 10 8.56 -26.89 -19.77
CA ASN A 10 7.77 -27.60 -18.77
C ASN A 10 7.54 -26.81 -17.46
N ASN A 11 8.17 -25.64 -17.29
CA ASN A 11 8.18 -24.87 -16.04
C ASN A 11 7.79 -23.39 -16.24
N HIS A 12 7.37 -22.72 -15.17
CA HIS A 12 7.20 -21.27 -15.16
C HIS A 12 8.56 -20.58 -15.29
N LYS A 13 8.63 -19.47 -16.02
CA LYS A 13 9.81 -18.61 -16.11
C LYS A 13 9.44 -17.20 -15.67
N ILE A 14 10.20 -16.64 -14.73
CA ILE A 14 9.98 -15.31 -14.18
C ILE A 14 11.23 -14.45 -14.39
N GLU A 15 11.05 -13.26 -14.96
CA GLU A 15 12.07 -12.22 -15.06
C GLU A 15 11.67 -11.03 -14.19
N LEU A 16 12.60 -10.56 -13.36
CA LEU A 16 12.37 -9.52 -12.37
C LEU A 16 13.13 -8.24 -12.74
N PHE A 17 12.44 -7.11 -12.69
CA PHE A 17 12.98 -5.78 -12.98
C PHE A 17 12.62 -4.81 -11.84
N GLY A 18 13.42 -3.75 -11.70
CA GLY A 18 13.19 -2.69 -10.71
C GLY A 18 13.60 -3.05 -9.28
N GLN A 19 12.87 -2.50 -8.32
CA GLN A 19 13.14 -2.54 -6.89
C GLN A 19 13.08 -3.98 -6.34
N GLY A 20 14.13 -4.37 -5.61
CA GLY A 20 14.17 -5.67 -4.93
C GLY A 20 14.35 -6.89 -5.85
N ARG A 21 14.69 -6.69 -7.13
CA ARG A 21 14.86 -7.78 -8.12
C ARG A 21 15.86 -8.87 -7.67
N GLU A 22 16.87 -8.51 -6.88
CA GLU A 22 17.92 -9.42 -6.40
C GLU A 22 17.48 -10.23 -5.18
N SER A 23 16.44 -9.77 -4.47
CA SER A 23 15.93 -10.38 -3.24
C SER A 23 14.62 -11.14 -3.45
N LEU A 24 13.86 -10.78 -4.49
CA LEU A 24 12.59 -11.44 -4.80
C LEU A 24 12.83 -12.78 -5.51
N PRO A 25 12.11 -13.85 -5.14
CA PRO A 25 12.26 -15.14 -5.79
C PRO A 25 11.74 -15.09 -7.24
N SER A 26 12.53 -15.59 -8.18
CA SER A 26 12.18 -15.73 -9.61
C SER A 26 11.74 -17.15 -9.97
N ASN A 27 11.21 -17.90 -9.00
CA ASN A 27 10.78 -19.29 -9.13
C ASN A 27 9.36 -19.49 -8.53
N GLU A 28 8.95 -20.73 -8.30
CA GLU A 28 7.65 -21.11 -7.70
C GLU A 28 7.34 -20.43 -6.35
N ASN A 29 8.37 -19.92 -5.64
CA ASN A 29 8.18 -19.20 -4.40
C ASN A 29 7.75 -17.73 -4.60
N ASN A 30 7.72 -17.22 -5.83
CA ASN A 30 7.23 -15.88 -6.15
C ASN A 30 5.77 -15.71 -5.72
N LEU A 31 5.48 -14.66 -4.94
CA LEU A 31 4.14 -14.44 -4.38
C LEU A 31 3.07 -14.32 -5.47
N ILE A 32 3.36 -13.67 -6.59
CA ILE A 32 2.41 -13.52 -7.70
C ILE A 32 2.05 -14.90 -8.26
N LEU A 33 3.05 -15.76 -8.49
CA LEU A 33 2.84 -17.11 -9.02
C LEU A 33 2.13 -18.01 -8.00
N ARG A 34 2.49 -17.94 -6.71
CA ARG A 34 1.81 -18.68 -5.64
C ARG A 34 0.33 -18.33 -5.55
N VAL A 35 0.01 -17.04 -5.64
CA VAL A 35 -1.38 -16.57 -5.64
C VAL A 35 -2.11 -17.06 -6.89
N ALA A 36 -1.51 -16.93 -8.07
CA ALA A 36 -2.09 -17.42 -9.32
C ALA A 36 -2.38 -18.93 -9.27
N ASN A 37 -1.43 -19.73 -8.79
CA ASN A 37 -1.60 -21.18 -8.62
C ASN A 37 -2.74 -21.51 -7.65
N PHE A 38 -2.82 -20.83 -6.51
CA PHE A 38 -3.89 -21.04 -5.54
C PHE A 38 -5.28 -20.71 -6.11
N VAL A 39 -5.39 -19.59 -6.84
CA VAL A 39 -6.64 -19.16 -7.46
C VAL A 39 -7.04 -20.12 -8.57
N ALA A 40 -6.11 -20.51 -9.45
CA ALA A 40 -6.37 -21.46 -10.52
C ALA A 40 -6.84 -22.83 -9.98
N GLN A 41 -6.19 -23.33 -8.92
CA GLN A 41 -6.61 -24.56 -8.24
C GLN A 41 -8.02 -24.42 -7.63
N SER A 42 -8.33 -23.28 -7.01
CA SER A 42 -9.65 -23.01 -6.44
C SER A 42 -10.74 -22.97 -7.50
N GLU A 43 -10.39 -22.50 -8.70
CA GLU A 43 -11.27 -22.47 -9.87
C GLU A 43 -11.27 -23.74 -10.71
N GLN A 44 -10.47 -24.75 -10.32
CA GLN A 44 -10.30 -26.00 -11.06
C GLN A 44 -9.84 -25.78 -12.50
N ILE A 45 -8.96 -24.79 -12.69
CA ILE A 45 -8.34 -24.45 -13.97
C ILE A 45 -6.94 -25.04 -13.99
N ASP A 46 -6.59 -25.69 -15.09
CA ASP A 46 -5.20 -26.05 -15.37
C ASP A 46 -4.43 -24.79 -15.81
N LEU A 47 -3.61 -24.23 -14.90
CA LEU A 47 -2.85 -23.04 -15.18
C LEU A 47 -1.71 -23.39 -16.16
N PRO A 48 -1.68 -22.83 -17.38
CA PRO A 48 -0.58 -23.08 -18.29
C PRO A 48 0.73 -22.61 -17.66
N LYS A 49 1.86 -23.20 -18.08
CA LYS A 49 3.16 -22.65 -17.72
C LYS A 49 3.25 -21.22 -18.25
N LEU A 50 3.74 -20.31 -17.41
CA LEU A 50 3.73 -18.88 -17.68
C LEU A 50 5.15 -18.36 -17.84
N TYR A 51 5.34 -17.49 -18.80
CA TYR A 51 6.47 -16.58 -18.85
C TYR A 51 6.00 -15.23 -18.33
N LEU A 52 6.55 -14.80 -17.19
CA LEU A 52 6.18 -13.57 -16.51
C LEU A 52 7.35 -12.60 -16.47
N GLN A 53 7.10 -11.36 -16.86
CA GLN A 53 7.99 -10.22 -16.63
C GLN A 53 7.35 -9.33 -15.57
N ILE A 54 8.04 -9.18 -14.44
CA ILE A 54 7.56 -8.43 -13.28
C ILE A 54 8.49 -7.24 -13.08
N GLU A 55 7.98 -6.04 -13.30
CA GLU A 55 8.65 -4.80 -12.94
C GLU A 55 8.06 -4.27 -11.63
N ASN A 56 8.86 -4.29 -10.57
CA ASN A 56 8.47 -3.72 -9.29
C ASN A 56 9.06 -2.32 -9.13
N GLN A 57 8.19 -1.31 -9.00
CA GLN A 57 8.62 0.07 -8.74
C GLN A 57 8.47 0.46 -7.26
N LEU A 58 7.87 -0.42 -6.44
CA LEU A 58 7.61 -0.18 -5.03
C LEU A 58 8.81 -0.64 -4.17
N PRO A 59 9.40 0.25 -3.34
CA PRO A 59 10.42 -0.14 -2.38
C PRO A 59 9.93 -1.26 -1.45
N LEU A 60 10.73 -2.32 -1.30
CA LEU A 60 10.41 -3.44 -0.42
C LEU A 60 10.51 -3.04 1.05
N CYS A 61 9.61 -3.55 1.88
CA CYS A 61 9.62 -3.36 3.35
C CYS A 61 9.65 -1.88 3.79
N ARG A 62 9.08 -0.97 3.00
CA ARG A 62 8.98 0.47 3.32
C ARG A 62 7.55 0.98 3.54
N GLY A 63 6.58 0.11 3.80
CA GLY A 63 5.21 0.52 4.10
C GLY A 63 4.40 1.04 2.89
N LEU A 64 4.77 0.65 1.67
CA LEU A 64 4.14 1.10 0.41
C LEU A 64 3.31 0.00 -0.29
N GLY A 65 2.84 -1.02 0.44
CA GLY A 65 1.87 -1.99 -0.08
C GLY A 65 2.38 -2.97 -1.15
N SER A 66 3.70 -3.23 -1.23
CA SER A 66 4.29 -4.14 -2.23
C SER A 66 3.68 -5.55 -2.21
N SER A 67 3.42 -6.12 -1.01
CA SER A 67 2.73 -7.41 -0.85
C SER A 67 1.32 -7.41 -1.43
N ALA A 68 0.51 -6.42 -1.05
CA ALA A 68 -0.85 -6.28 -1.55
C ALA A 68 -0.89 -6.16 -3.08
N GLY A 69 -0.01 -5.34 -3.66
CA GLY A 69 0.12 -5.22 -5.12
C GLY A 69 0.46 -6.55 -5.80
N ALA A 70 1.37 -7.33 -5.23
CA ALA A 70 1.70 -8.67 -5.75
C ALA A 70 0.54 -9.66 -5.64
N ILE A 71 -0.22 -9.65 -4.54
CA ILE A 71 -1.41 -10.50 -4.37
C ILE A 71 -2.49 -10.13 -5.39
N VAL A 72 -2.80 -8.83 -5.53
CA VAL A 72 -3.79 -8.34 -6.50
C VAL A 72 -3.36 -8.65 -7.93
N ALA A 73 -2.06 -8.57 -8.24
CA ALA A 73 -1.51 -8.97 -9.54
C ALA A 73 -1.62 -10.48 -9.79
N GLY A 74 -1.35 -11.32 -8.80
CA GLY A 74 -1.45 -12.78 -8.93
C GLY A 74 -2.88 -13.25 -9.23
N ILE A 75 -3.88 -12.65 -8.59
CA ILE A 75 -5.29 -12.89 -8.94
C ILE A 75 -5.59 -12.38 -10.35
N GLY A 76 -5.07 -11.20 -10.70
CA GLY A 76 -5.23 -10.60 -12.02
C GLY A 76 -4.66 -11.46 -13.17
N VAL A 77 -3.59 -12.23 -12.92
CA VAL A 77 -3.07 -13.20 -13.90
C VAL A 77 -4.12 -14.25 -14.26
N VAL A 78 -4.85 -14.77 -13.26
CA VAL A 78 -5.88 -15.79 -13.52
C VAL A 78 -7.12 -15.17 -14.17
N GLU A 79 -7.53 -13.97 -13.77
CA GLU A 79 -8.62 -13.25 -14.43
C GLU A 79 -8.30 -12.92 -15.89
N ALA A 80 -7.03 -12.61 -16.20
CA ALA A 80 -6.57 -12.41 -17.58
C ALA A 80 -6.67 -13.69 -18.40
N ILE A 81 -6.25 -14.84 -17.85
CA ILE A 81 -6.35 -16.15 -18.52
C ILE A 81 -7.80 -16.56 -18.76
N LEU A 82 -8.68 -16.25 -17.81
CA LEU A 82 -10.12 -16.51 -17.92
C LEU A 82 -10.87 -15.47 -18.77
N GLU A 83 -10.20 -14.39 -19.16
CA GLU A 83 -10.81 -13.20 -19.77
C GLU A 83 -12.05 -12.69 -19.00
N LYS A 84 -11.99 -12.79 -17.66
CA LYS A 84 -13.11 -12.49 -16.77
C LYS A 84 -12.64 -12.02 -15.41
N ASN A 85 -13.21 -10.91 -14.94
CA ASN A 85 -13.03 -10.45 -13.56
C ASN A 85 -13.86 -11.26 -12.57
N PHE A 86 -13.28 -11.58 -11.41
CA PHE A 86 -13.99 -12.16 -10.28
C PHE A 86 -14.86 -11.10 -9.59
N SER A 87 -15.99 -11.57 -9.02
CA SER A 87 -16.81 -10.75 -8.11
C SER A 87 -15.99 -10.28 -6.92
N SER A 88 -16.39 -9.16 -6.30
CA SER A 88 -15.68 -8.62 -5.12
C SER A 88 -15.56 -9.63 -3.99
N GLU A 89 -16.64 -10.37 -3.70
CA GLU A 89 -16.66 -11.42 -2.68
C GLU A 89 -15.59 -12.48 -2.95
N LYS A 90 -15.55 -13.01 -4.17
CA LYS A 90 -14.63 -14.06 -4.57
C LYS A 90 -13.18 -13.58 -4.60
N PHE A 91 -12.97 -12.36 -5.09
CA PHE A 91 -11.65 -11.74 -5.06
C PHE A 91 -11.11 -11.64 -3.63
N PHE A 92 -11.90 -11.06 -2.72
CA PHE A 92 -11.47 -10.88 -1.34
C PHE A 92 -11.34 -12.22 -0.59
N HIS A 93 -12.16 -13.22 -0.93
CA HIS A 93 -11.98 -14.58 -0.43
C HIS A 93 -10.58 -15.11 -0.73
N TYR A 94 -10.06 -14.89 -1.94
CA TYR A 94 -8.69 -15.30 -2.28
C TYR A 94 -7.63 -14.48 -1.55
N THR A 95 -7.80 -13.16 -1.45
CA THR A 95 -6.76 -12.30 -0.83
C THR A 95 -6.55 -12.63 0.64
N THR A 96 -7.61 -12.97 1.39
CA THR A 96 -7.51 -13.30 2.82
C THR A 96 -6.67 -14.53 3.13
N LYS A 97 -6.35 -15.37 2.14
CA LYS A 97 -5.42 -16.50 2.31
C LYS A 97 -3.95 -16.07 2.38
N PHE A 98 -3.65 -14.85 1.95
CA PHE A 98 -2.29 -14.32 1.85
C PHE A 98 -2.07 -13.08 2.72
N GLU A 99 -3.08 -12.22 2.89
CA GLU A 99 -2.98 -10.99 3.66
C GLU A 99 -4.31 -10.66 4.35
N ASN A 100 -4.23 -10.34 5.65
CA ASN A 100 -5.39 -9.93 6.45
C ASN A 100 -5.66 -8.41 6.39
N HIS A 101 -4.76 -7.63 5.78
CA HIS A 101 -4.85 -6.17 5.69
C HIS A 101 -5.68 -5.78 4.46
N LEU A 102 -6.97 -5.56 4.71
CA LEU A 102 -7.93 -5.27 3.65
C LEU A 102 -7.75 -3.88 3.03
N ASP A 103 -7.22 -2.93 3.78
CA ASP A 103 -6.95 -1.56 3.36
C ASP A 103 -6.00 -1.49 2.17
N ASN A 104 -4.84 -2.15 2.24
CA ASN A 104 -3.88 -2.16 1.13
C ASN A 104 -4.39 -2.97 -0.06
N ILE A 105 -5.05 -4.11 0.18
CA ILE A 105 -5.62 -4.94 -0.88
C ILE A 105 -6.72 -4.19 -1.63
N ALA A 106 -7.63 -3.53 -0.91
CA ALA A 106 -8.73 -2.80 -1.51
C ALA A 106 -8.23 -1.58 -2.28
N ALA A 107 -7.25 -0.83 -1.76
CA ALA A 107 -6.59 0.26 -2.48
C ALA A 107 -5.88 -0.25 -3.76
N ALA A 108 -5.15 -1.37 -3.69
CA ALA A 108 -4.49 -1.96 -4.86
C ALA A 108 -5.48 -2.48 -5.91
N ARG A 109 -6.65 -2.99 -5.49
CA ARG A 109 -7.71 -3.45 -6.42
C ARG A 109 -8.43 -2.28 -7.07
N TYR A 110 -8.93 -1.32 -6.28
CA TYR A 110 -9.88 -0.31 -6.74
C TYR A 110 -9.26 1.04 -7.07
N GLY A 111 -8.08 1.35 -6.54
CA GLY A 111 -7.48 2.67 -6.58
C GLY A 111 -8.28 3.71 -5.79
N GLY A 112 -7.89 4.97 -5.92
CA GLY A 112 -8.46 6.11 -5.23
C GLY A 112 -8.30 6.01 -3.72
N PHE A 113 -9.23 6.65 -3.02
CA PHE A 113 -9.33 6.56 -1.57
C PHE A 113 -10.33 5.48 -1.20
N THR A 114 -9.83 4.38 -0.65
CA THR A 114 -10.64 3.19 -0.37
C THR A 114 -10.80 2.97 1.12
N ILE A 115 -12.04 2.71 1.53
CA ILE A 115 -12.38 2.27 2.89
C ILE A 115 -12.80 0.81 2.76
N ALA A 116 -12.21 -0.07 3.57
CA ALA A 116 -12.55 -1.48 3.60
C ALA A 116 -12.84 -1.94 5.03
N VAL A 117 -13.80 -2.84 5.16
CA VAL A 117 -14.15 -3.48 6.44
C VAL A 117 -14.24 -4.99 6.24
N GLY A 118 -13.68 -5.73 7.18
CA GLY A 118 -13.75 -7.18 7.25
C GLY A 118 -14.94 -7.66 8.09
N GLY A 119 -15.25 -8.95 7.99
CA GLY A 119 -16.36 -9.57 8.72
C GLY A 119 -16.76 -10.89 8.07
N LYS A 120 -18.05 -11.24 8.18
CA LYS A 120 -18.63 -12.35 7.39
C LYS A 120 -18.45 -12.10 5.89
N ASP A 121 -18.72 -10.86 5.48
CA ASP A 121 -18.51 -10.35 4.13
C ASP A 121 -17.45 -9.26 4.18
N ILE A 122 -16.64 -9.16 3.12
CA ILE A 122 -15.66 -8.06 2.97
C ILE A 122 -16.29 -6.99 2.09
N LEU A 123 -16.44 -5.80 2.66
CA LEU A 123 -16.99 -4.64 1.99
C LEU A 123 -15.90 -3.61 1.76
N ALA A 124 -15.89 -3.02 0.58
CA ALA A 124 -14.99 -1.93 0.26
C ALA A 124 -15.72 -0.89 -0.60
N ILE A 125 -15.49 0.37 -0.29
CA ILE A 125 -15.98 1.50 -1.08
C ILE A 125 -14.80 2.37 -1.49
N LYS A 126 -14.82 2.77 -2.76
CA LYS A 126 -13.88 3.71 -3.34
C LYS A 126 -14.51 5.09 -3.40
N GLN A 127 -13.71 6.10 -3.12
CA GLN A 127 -13.99 7.50 -3.39
C GLN A 127 -12.86 8.10 -4.21
N LYS A 128 -13.21 9.11 -5.02
CA LYS A 128 -12.21 9.88 -5.75
C LYS A 128 -11.35 10.64 -4.75
N TRP A 129 -10.03 10.49 -4.85
CA TRP A 129 -9.12 11.35 -4.10
C TRP A 129 -9.07 12.77 -4.70
N PRO A 130 -9.04 13.85 -3.90
CA PRO A 130 -8.98 15.20 -4.43
C PRO A 130 -7.70 15.49 -5.22
N ASP A 131 -7.85 15.99 -6.45
CA ASP A 131 -6.71 16.29 -7.36
C ASP A 131 -5.79 17.39 -6.80
N LYS A 132 -6.31 18.24 -5.90
CA LYS A 132 -5.55 19.31 -5.23
C LYS A 132 -4.56 18.77 -4.18
N ILE A 133 -4.78 17.57 -3.66
CA ILE A 133 -3.96 17.01 -2.58
C ILE A 133 -2.99 15.99 -3.18
N LYS A 134 -1.69 16.29 -3.10
CA LYS A 134 -0.63 15.35 -3.48
C LYS A 134 -0.02 14.72 -2.24
N ALA A 135 0.59 13.56 -2.44
CA ALA A 135 1.29 12.83 -1.39
C ALA A 135 2.81 12.94 -1.61
N LEU A 136 3.55 13.35 -0.59
CA LEU A 136 5.00 13.18 -0.57
C LEU A 136 5.34 11.94 0.24
N ALA A 137 5.93 10.95 -0.41
CA ALA A 137 6.47 9.77 0.24
C ALA A 137 7.95 10.00 0.55
N THR A 138 8.28 10.32 1.80
CA THR A 138 9.67 10.42 2.28
C THR A 138 10.12 9.07 2.80
N ILE A 139 11.02 8.43 2.06
CA ILE A 139 11.50 7.07 2.25
C ILE A 139 12.90 7.15 2.89
N PRO A 140 13.04 6.94 4.20
CA PRO A 140 14.35 6.95 4.85
C PRO A 140 15.14 5.70 4.46
N ASN A 141 16.47 5.79 4.41
CA ASN A 141 17.38 4.72 3.99
C ASN A 141 17.69 3.72 5.11
N PHE A 142 16.66 3.15 5.71
CA PHE A 142 16.75 1.98 6.58
C PHE A 142 15.49 1.14 6.47
N GLU A 143 15.62 -0.17 6.70
CA GLU A 143 14.48 -1.08 6.68
C GLU A 143 13.90 -1.24 8.08
N LEU A 144 12.58 -1.23 8.15
CA LEU A 144 11.88 -1.59 9.37
C LEU A 144 11.16 -2.92 9.11
N ASP A 145 11.52 -3.92 9.91
CA ASP A 145 10.85 -5.21 9.89
C ASP A 145 9.35 -5.01 10.21
N THR A 146 8.50 -5.37 9.25
CA THR A 146 7.05 -5.21 9.34
C THR A 146 6.47 -6.02 10.49
N GLN A 147 7.06 -7.18 10.82
CA GLN A 147 6.62 -7.99 11.96
C GLN A 147 6.94 -7.30 13.28
N LYS A 148 8.12 -6.69 13.41
CA LYS A 148 8.48 -5.88 14.59
C LYS A 148 7.59 -4.66 14.72
N ALA A 149 7.37 -3.92 13.63
CA ALA A 149 6.52 -2.72 13.62
C ALA A 149 5.03 -3.01 13.92
N ARG A 150 4.57 -4.23 13.66
CA ARG A 150 3.23 -4.70 14.06
C ARG A 150 3.21 -5.21 15.50
N GLY A 151 4.29 -5.83 15.96
CA GLY A 151 4.40 -6.38 17.32
C GLY A 151 4.50 -5.34 18.44
N VAL A 152 4.80 -4.08 18.13
CA VAL A 152 4.83 -3.00 19.15
C VAL A 152 3.44 -2.48 19.54
N LEU A 153 2.39 -2.85 18.80
CA LEU A 153 1.04 -2.40 19.11
C LEU A 153 0.48 -3.18 20.32
N PRO A 154 -0.20 -2.50 21.26
CA PRO A 154 -0.76 -3.16 22.43
C PRO A 154 -1.92 -4.08 22.04
N ALA A 155 -2.17 -5.10 22.88
CA ALA A 155 -3.28 -6.03 22.68
C ALA A 155 -4.67 -5.39 22.91
N SER A 156 -4.72 -4.23 23.59
CA SER A 156 -5.97 -3.51 23.86
C SER A 156 -5.70 -2.01 24.00
N TYR A 157 -6.74 -1.21 23.77
CA TYR A 157 -6.73 0.24 23.94
C TYR A 157 -7.75 0.67 24.98
N SER A 158 -7.53 1.83 25.61
CA SER A 158 -8.53 2.42 26.49
C SER A 158 -9.78 2.80 25.68
N ARG A 159 -10.95 2.87 26.34
CA ARG A 159 -12.17 3.38 25.71
C ARG A 159 -11.97 4.81 25.17
N SER A 160 -11.20 5.64 25.89
CA SER A 160 -10.89 7.01 25.50
C SER A 160 -10.13 7.05 24.17
N ASP A 161 -9.10 6.22 24.03
CA ASP A 161 -8.31 6.16 22.80
C ASP A 161 -9.12 5.54 21.65
N ALA A 162 -9.99 4.57 21.95
CA ALA A 162 -10.88 4.01 20.94
C ALA A 162 -11.85 5.06 20.37
N VAL A 163 -12.45 5.87 21.24
CA VAL A 163 -13.33 6.99 20.84
C VAL A 163 -12.54 8.03 20.07
N PHE A 164 -11.36 8.42 20.56
CA PHE A 164 -10.50 9.41 19.91
C PHE A 164 -10.21 9.01 18.46
N ASN A 165 -9.65 7.82 18.22
CA ASN A 165 -9.29 7.38 16.89
C ASN A 165 -10.48 7.21 15.95
N LEU A 166 -11.64 6.76 16.46
CA LEU A 166 -12.85 6.66 15.65
C LEU A 166 -13.34 8.05 15.19
N GLN A 167 -13.33 9.04 16.09
CA GLN A 167 -13.67 10.42 15.74
C GLN A 167 -12.73 10.99 14.68
N HIS A 168 -11.43 10.73 14.80
CA HIS A 168 -10.40 11.23 13.90
C HIS A 168 -10.50 10.58 12.50
N ALA A 169 -10.71 9.26 12.43
CA ALA A 169 -10.93 8.56 11.18
C ALA A 169 -12.20 9.06 10.45
N LEU A 170 -13.30 9.27 11.19
CA LEU A 170 -14.53 9.82 10.63
C LEU A 170 -14.37 11.28 10.18
N LEU A 171 -13.59 12.08 10.93
CA LEU A 171 -13.27 13.46 10.56
C LEU A 171 -12.40 13.50 9.30
N PHE A 172 -11.45 12.57 9.14
CA PHE A 172 -10.61 12.47 7.94
C PHE A 172 -11.46 12.10 6.72
N GLN A 173 -12.34 11.11 6.88
CA GLN A 173 -13.30 10.77 5.85
C GLN A 173 -14.16 11.97 5.44
N ALA A 174 -14.73 12.69 6.42
CA ALA A 174 -15.58 13.85 6.19
C ALA A 174 -14.82 15.03 5.56
N SER A 175 -13.56 15.27 5.96
CA SER A 175 -12.74 16.36 5.43
C SER A 175 -12.40 16.16 3.96
N ILE A 176 -12.19 14.91 3.54
CA ILE A 176 -12.02 14.56 2.13
C ILE A 176 -13.33 14.72 1.36
N THR A 177 -14.43 14.12 1.84
CA THR A 177 -15.72 14.12 1.13
C THR A 177 -16.34 15.52 1.02
N GLN A 178 -16.16 16.38 2.04
CA GLN A 178 -16.71 17.74 2.06
C GLN A 178 -15.71 18.79 1.54
N GLU A 179 -14.54 18.36 1.05
CA GLU A 179 -13.44 19.21 0.61
C GLU A 179 -12.96 20.24 1.67
N ASN A 180 -13.19 19.96 2.96
CA ASN A 180 -12.76 20.81 4.06
C ASN A 180 -11.38 20.36 4.58
N TYR A 181 -10.35 20.62 3.77
CA TYR A 181 -8.99 20.13 4.01
C TYR A 181 -8.30 20.76 5.22
N SER A 182 -8.81 21.88 5.73
CA SER A 182 -8.30 22.51 6.96
C SER A 182 -8.36 21.60 8.18
N LEU A 183 -9.25 20.60 8.16
CA LEU A 183 -9.45 19.64 9.24
C LEU A 183 -8.50 18.44 9.18
N ILE A 184 -7.74 18.26 8.10
CA ILE A 184 -6.90 17.07 7.89
C ILE A 184 -5.79 16.96 8.93
N SER A 185 -5.18 18.08 9.34
CA SER A 185 -4.10 18.08 10.33
C SER A 185 -4.56 17.52 11.67
N THR A 186 -5.76 17.94 12.10
CA THR A 186 -6.41 17.37 13.28
C THR A 186 -6.79 15.92 13.03
N ALA A 187 -7.43 15.62 11.90
CA ALA A 187 -7.94 14.28 11.61
C ALA A 187 -6.88 13.18 11.49
N LEU A 188 -5.63 13.53 11.17
CA LEU A 188 -4.49 12.60 11.11
C LEU A 188 -3.85 12.31 12.48
N GLN A 189 -4.31 12.92 13.57
CA GLN A 189 -3.84 12.54 14.90
C GLN A 189 -4.26 11.10 15.23
N ASP A 190 -3.33 10.36 15.82
CA ASP A 190 -3.46 8.93 16.03
C ASP A 190 -2.96 8.52 17.42
N ARG A 191 -3.76 7.73 18.13
CA ARG A 191 -3.37 7.10 19.41
C ARG A 191 -3.25 5.60 19.33
N TRP A 192 -3.54 4.98 18.18
CA TRP A 192 -3.50 3.54 18.01
C TRP A 192 -2.15 3.05 17.49
N HIS A 193 -1.48 3.78 16.59
CA HIS A 193 -0.31 3.26 15.88
C HIS A 193 0.94 4.11 16.06
N GLN A 194 0.88 5.39 15.71
CA GLN A 194 2.04 6.28 15.63
C GLN A 194 2.79 6.41 16.96
N PRO A 195 2.15 6.57 18.13
CA PRO A 195 2.88 6.67 19.40
C PRO A 195 3.69 5.41 19.73
N PHE A 196 3.16 4.22 19.39
CA PHE A 196 3.84 2.95 19.65
C PHE A 196 4.93 2.64 18.61
N ARG A 197 4.82 3.21 17.41
CA ARG A 197 5.81 3.06 16.34
C ARG A 197 6.87 4.16 16.32
N ALA A 198 6.64 5.29 16.99
CA ALA A 198 7.59 6.39 17.06
C ALA A 198 9.00 5.98 17.51
N PRO A 199 9.19 5.10 18.52
CA PRO A 199 10.51 4.64 18.91
C PRO A 199 11.27 3.87 17.81
N LEU A 200 10.56 3.36 16.80
CA LEU A 200 11.14 2.59 15.70
C LEU A 200 11.56 3.45 14.51
N VAL A 201 11.13 4.72 14.47
CA VAL A 201 11.35 5.62 13.33
C VAL A 201 11.95 6.92 13.84
N PRO A 202 13.30 7.05 13.84
CA PRO A 202 13.96 8.27 14.30
C PRO A 202 13.45 9.49 13.53
N GLY A 203 13.09 10.54 14.28
CA GLY A 203 12.52 11.76 13.72
C GLY A 203 11.01 11.74 13.46
N LEU A 204 10.30 10.64 13.73
CA LEU A 204 8.85 10.58 13.49
C LEU A 204 8.08 11.66 14.25
N GLU A 205 8.30 11.81 15.56
CA GLU A 205 7.57 12.81 16.35
C GLU A 205 7.83 14.24 15.86
N GLN A 206 9.07 14.54 15.47
CA GLN A 206 9.46 15.83 14.91
C GLN A 206 8.78 16.08 13.56
N ALA A 207 8.69 15.05 12.71
CA ALA A 207 7.99 15.14 11.44
C ALA A 207 6.47 15.29 11.63
N LEU A 208 5.86 14.56 12.56
CA LEU A 208 4.42 14.67 12.85
C LEU A 208 4.04 16.05 13.41
N ALA A 209 4.96 16.72 14.09
CA ALA A 209 4.78 18.08 14.61
C ALA A 209 5.14 19.19 13.61
N LEU A 210 5.57 18.84 12.39
CA LEU A 210 5.94 19.82 11.38
C LEU A 210 4.70 20.55 10.87
N GLU A 211 4.71 21.87 10.94
CA GLU A 211 3.70 22.74 10.38
C GLU A 211 4.33 23.67 9.34
N MET A 212 3.76 23.71 8.13
CA MET A 212 4.26 24.53 7.03
C MET A 212 3.09 24.96 6.14
N PRO A 213 3.17 26.13 5.47
CA PRO A 213 2.17 26.52 4.48
C PRO A 213 2.01 25.43 3.41
N GLY A 214 0.77 25.06 3.10
CA GLY A 214 0.44 24.02 2.12
C GLY A 214 0.52 22.58 2.64
N LEU A 215 1.10 22.34 3.82
CA LEU A 215 1.10 21.02 4.46
C LEU A 215 -0.23 20.80 5.19
N LEU A 216 -0.92 19.72 4.86
CA LEU A 216 -2.19 19.35 5.47
C LEU A 216 -2.00 18.39 6.66
N GLY A 217 -0.94 17.59 6.64
CA GLY A 217 -0.55 16.74 7.74
C GLY A 217 0.35 15.59 7.28
N ILE A 218 0.96 14.92 8.25
CA ILE A 218 1.93 13.85 8.03
C ILE A 218 1.46 12.62 8.80
N ALA A 219 1.61 11.46 8.17
CA ALA A 219 1.36 10.19 8.82
C ALA A 219 2.43 9.16 8.44
N LEU A 220 2.56 8.11 9.26
CA LEU A 220 3.35 6.95 8.88
C LEU A 220 2.64 6.17 7.75
N SER A 221 3.36 5.86 6.66
CA SER A 221 2.81 5.03 5.59
C SER A 221 2.77 3.56 6.04
N GLY A 222 1.57 3.06 6.33
CA GLY A 222 1.38 1.69 6.81
C GLY A 222 2.17 1.42 8.10
N SER A 223 3.04 0.41 8.09
CA SER A 223 3.92 0.09 9.21
C SER A 223 5.21 0.93 9.28
N GLY A 224 5.44 1.83 8.32
CA GLY A 224 6.68 2.58 8.21
C GLY A 224 7.81 1.83 7.50
N PRO A 225 9.02 2.42 7.43
CA PRO A 225 9.40 3.70 8.04
C PRO A 225 9.11 4.94 7.15
N THR A 226 8.52 4.75 5.97
CA THR A 226 8.16 5.87 5.08
C THR A 226 7.15 6.80 5.73
N LEU A 227 7.37 8.10 5.59
CA LEU A 227 6.41 9.13 5.95
C LEU A 227 5.60 9.54 4.72
N LEU A 228 4.30 9.71 4.90
CA LEU A 228 3.40 10.25 3.90
C LEU A 228 2.95 11.64 4.36
N ALA A 229 3.39 12.68 3.65
CA ALA A 229 2.92 14.04 3.86
C ALA A 229 1.85 14.39 2.83
N LEU A 230 0.68 14.80 3.28
CA LEU A 230 -0.39 15.30 2.42
C LEU A 230 -0.24 16.81 2.30
N ALA A 231 -0.19 17.32 1.07
CA ALA A 231 0.01 18.75 0.83
C ALA A 231 -0.74 19.23 -0.42
N THR A 232 -1.04 20.52 -0.47
CA THR A 232 -1.63 21.19 -1.64
C THR A 232 -0.62 22.02 -2.42
N GLU A 233 0.46 22.45 -1.77
CA GLU A 233 1.51 23.30 -2.35
C GLU A 233 2.82 23.16 -1.55
N ASN A 234 3.86 23.92 -1.93
CA ASN A 234 5.18 23.93 -1.28
C ASN A 234 5.87 22.55 -1.18
N PHE A 235 5.58 21.66 -2.12
CA PHE A 235 6.06 20.28 -2.13
C PHE A 235 7.58 20.17 -1.93
N ALA A 236 8.37 20.97 -2.66
CA ALA A 236 9.83 20.93 -2.57
C ALA A 236 10.35 21.34 -1.18
N ALA A 237 9.76 22.37 -0.56
CA ALA A 237 10.16 22.84 0.76
C ALA A 237 9.77 21.83 1.85
N ILE A 238 8.58 21.23 1.76
CA ILE A 238 8.13 20.16 2.67
C ILE A 238 9.06 18.95 2.56
N ALA A 239 9.36 18.51 1.33
CA ALA A 239 10.28 17.41 1.08
C ALA A 239 11.67 17.66 1.69
N GLU A 240 12.20 18.88 1.55
CA GLU A 240 13.49 19.24 2.10
C GLU A 240 13.50 19.21 3.63
N ASN A 241 12.47 19.76 4.29
CA ASN A 241 12.36 19.73 5.75
C ASN A 241 12.24 18.29 6.28
N LEU A 242 11.45 17.43 5.63
CA LEU A 242 11.34 16.02 6.01
C LEU A 242 12.67 15.27 5.88
N LYS A 243 13.43 15.51 4.81
CA LYS A 243 14.78 14.94 4.66
C LYS A 243 15.73 15.46 5.72
N GLN A 244 15.67 16.76 6.07
CA GLN A 244 16.51 17.35 7.11
C GLN A 244 16.22 16.76 8.49
N ILE A 245 14.95 16.49 8.81
CA ILE A 245 14.58 15.79 10.05
C ILE A 245 15.28 14.44 10.13
N PHE A 246 15.21 13.61 9.07
CA PHE A 246 15.95 12.35 9.05
C PHE A 246 17.47 12.53 9.11
N ALA A 247 18.01 13.56 8.43
CA ALA A 247 19.44 13.85 8.43
C ALA A 247 19.96 14.21 9.83
N CYS A 248 19.17 14.90 10.68
CA CYS A 248 19.51 15.16 12.08
C CYS A 248 19.68 13.86 12.91
N HIS A 249 19.11 12.75 12.44
CA HIS A 249 19.29 11.41 13.02
C HIS A 249 20.31 10.55 12.26
N ASN A 250 21.15 11.16 11.41
CA ASN A 250 22.12 10.48 10.55
C ASN A 250 21.49 9.49 9.56
N ILE A 251 20.25 9.74 9.12
CA ILE A 251 19.53 8.90 8.17
C ILE A 251 19.36 9.69 6.87
N THR A 252 19.85 9.15 5.76
CA THR A 252 19.55 9.71 4.44
C THR A 252 18.13 9.33 4.03
N ALA A 253 17.42 10.19 3.32
CA ALA A 253 16.07 9.92 2.84
C ALA A 253 15.85 10.45 1.43
N GLU A 254 15.09 9.72 0.63
CA GLU A 254 14.56 10.18 -0.66
C GLU A 254 13.12 10.65 -0.46
N THR A 255 12.66 11.67 -1.19
CA THR A 255 11.24 12.03 -1.20
C THR A 255 10.70 11.97 -2.62
N LYS A 256 9.58 11.27 -2.80
CA LYS A 256 8.87 11.19 -4.07
C LYS A 256 7.56 11.95 -3.96
N LEU A 257 7.32 12.87 -4.89
CA LEU A 257 6.00 13.47 -5.09
C LEU A 257 5.15 12.49 -5.90
N LEU A 258 4.04 12.04 -5.30
CA LEU A 258 3.17 11.02 -5.86
C LEU A 258 1.77 11.58 -6.09
N GLU A 259 1.15 11.11 -7.16
CA GLU A 259 -0.28 11.26 -7.39
C GLU A 259 -0.99 9.98 -6.94
N ILE A 260 -2.22 10.13 -6.46
CA ILE A 260 -3.02 8.97 -6.06
C ILE A 260 -3.55 8.30 -7.31
N ASP A 261 -3.17 7.03 -7.51
CA ASP A 261 -3.73 6.21 -8.57
C ASP A 261 -5.22 6.03 -8.36
N GLN A 262 -6.03 6.57 -9.28
CA GLN A 262 -7.49 6.50 -9.22
C GLN A 262 -8.04 5.23 -9.89
N GLN A 263 -7.24 4.39 -10.55
CA GLN A 263 -7.73 3.23 -11.29
C GLN A 263 -7.59 1.95 -10.47
N GLY A 264 -6.48 1.81 -9.75
CA GLY A 264 -6.11 0.57 -9.10
C GLY A 264 -5.67 -0.45 -10.15
N ARG A 265 -6.03 -1.71 -9.95
CA ARG A 265 -5.59 -2.77 -10.86
C ARG A 265 -6.31 -2.68 -12.20
N THR A 266 -5.52 -2.55 -13.26
CA THR A 266 -5.95 -2.77 -14.65
C THR A 266 -5.44 -4.11 -15.19
N ILE A 267 -6.14 -4.64 -16.20
CA ILE A 267 -5.73 -5.81 -16.98
C ILE A 267 -5.91 -5.43 -18.44
N ASP A 268 -4.81 -5.40 -19.18
CA ASP A 268 -4.79 -5.03 -20.59
C ASP A 268 -4.27 -6.21 -21.42
N PHE A 269 -4.95 -6.51 -22.53
CA PHE A 269 -4.53 -7.54 -23.48
C PHE A 269 -3.68 -6.92 -24.57
N LEU A 270 -2.41 -7.31 -24.62
CA LEU A 270 -1.48 -6.90 -25.66
C LEU A 270 -1.62 -7.90 -26.81
N TYR A 271 -2.25 -7.47 -27.90
CA TYR A 271 -2.23 -8.23 -29.16
C TYR A 271 -0.96 -7.84 -29.91
N GLU A 272 0.03 -8.74 -29.91
CA GLU A 272 1.17 -8.72 -30.85
C GLU A 272 0.84 -9.56 -32.10
#